data_AF-A0A6P6NR11-F1
#
_entry.id   AF-A0A6P6NR11-F1
#
_cell.length_a   1.000
_cell.length_b   1.000
_cell.length_c   1.000
_cell.angle_alpha   90.00
_cell.angle_beta   90.00
_cell.angle_gamma   90.00
#
_symmetry.space_group_name_H-M   'P 1'
#
loop_
_entity.id
_entity.type
_entity.pdbx_description
1 polymer ?
#
loop_
_entity_poly.entity_id
_entity_poly.type
_entity_poly.pdbx_seq_one_letter_code
_entity_poly.pdbx_strand_id
1 'polypeptide(L)'
;MKVPSGPEVFLFHVFALQEEVAYKTPVHWRRSTTDPIRWITADPCYNYTVLDDPRRSTDNRYSYELMCDVWVSWSGWYRLFIHGQSAQMPDTCVDKYSCGTNVPLWLNGGHPNVADGVVTRGVCGHWFNNCCRTPSSSIRVKACPGGYYVYEFVVPVTCHLAYCAGRGIFYPFGWAVGDAINPVVDDESSSVIQLSSPFLFFGRTYQQIYVNNNGHLTFNKASAEYVPYSFPGYESQDIIAGLWTNLDNSVRGFVSYQQYTSGDVLSQATQDINTHFPNLTFTASRVFVATWNKDAYSNSTITETSFQVVLISGSNSSFILMNYGEIAETGLPVQAGYDTINSTHYFVVPGSDSGSFISNLRNSSNVDVPGQWAFRVDSGPRNSLLKNNVVSFRVRLSSFSDLTQSGNTERLLQKMKQELVKYGLPNNCELKLRKLQKIKP
;
A
#
# COMPACT_ATOMS: atom_id res chain seq x y z
N MET A 1 31.74 -35.23 27.11
CA MET A 1 30.42 -35.05 26.44
C MET A 1 30.65 -34.19 25.20
N LYS A 2 29.96 -34.42 24.08
CA LYS A 2 30.03 -33.55 22.88
C LYS A 2 28.80 -32.65 22.82
N VAL A 3 29.02 -31.37 22.55
CA VAL A 3 27.97 -30.35 22.34
C VAL A 3 27.28 -30.61 20.99
N PRO A 4 25.95 -30.51 20.87
CA PRO A 4 25.26 -30.60 19.58
C PRO A 4 25.55 -29.36 18.71
N SER A 5 25.72 -29.57 17.40
CA SER A 5 25.95 -28.51 16.42
C SER A 5 24.68 -27.70 16.12
N GLY A 6 24.81 -26.38 15.95
CA GLY A 6 23.73 -25.46 15.59
C GLY A 6 23.26 -25.49 14.12
N PRO A 7 22.36 -24.55 13.73
CA PRO A 7 21.65 -24.51 12.45
C PRO A 7 22.33 -23.68 11.32
N GLU A 8 21.85 -23.83 10.08
CA GLU A 8 22.70 -23.98 8.88
C GLU A 8 22.20 -23.11 7.64
N VAL A 9 23.01 -22.72 6.60
CA VAL A 9 22.77 -21.50 5.71
C VAL A 9 23.12 -21.56 4.17
N PHE A 10 22.36 -20.89 3.24
CA PHE A 10 22.73 -20.65 1.79
C PHE A 10 22.05 -19.42 1.07
N LEU A 11 22.68 -18.79 0.02
CA LEU A 11 22.19 -17.62 -0.80
C LEU A 11 22.93 -17.45 -2.19
N PHE A 12 22.40 -16.71 -3.23
CA PHE A 12 23.10 -16.21 -4.48
C PHE A 12 22.31 -15.08 -5.29
N HIS A 13 22.89 -14.39 -6.32
CA HIS A 13 22.49 -13.03 -6.90
C HIS A 13 22.85 -12.71 -8.41
N VAL A 14 22.40 -11.55 -9.01
CA VAL A 14 23.12 -10.50 -9.89
C VAL A 14 22.20 -9.63 -10.86
N PHE A 15 22.63 -8.40 -11.32
CA PHE A 15 21.88 -7.28 -12.05
C PHE A 15 22.41 -6.94 -13.50
N ALA A 16 22.18 -5.85 -14.30
CA ALA A 16 21.57 -4.45 -14.33
C ALA A 16 21.39 -3.98 -15.86
N LEU A 17 21.08 -2.78 -16.45
CA LEU A 17 20.69 -1.31 -16.27
C LEU A 17 20.01 -0.78 -17.63
N GLN A 18 19.87 0.47 -18.22
CA GLN A 18 20.30 1.91 -18.10
C GLN A 18 19.49 2.93 -19.05
N GLU A 19 19.46 4.27 -18.78
CA GLU A 19 19.30 5.58 -19.58
C GLU A 19 18.47 5.80 -20.92
N GLU A 20 18.02 7.02 -21.39
CA GLU A 20 17.50 8.33 -20.81
C GLU A 20 16.97 9.39 -21.88
N VAL A 21 16.56 10.62 -21.45
CA VAL A 21 16.35 11.96 -22.14
C VAL A 21 14.92 12.47 -22.54
N ALA A 22 14.65 13.80 -22.42
CA ALA A 22 13.32 14.50 -22.49
C ALA A 22 13.30 15.92 -23.16
N TYR A 23 12.12 16.58 -23.34
CA TYR A 23 11.95 18.02 -23.73
C TYR A 23 10.62 18.70 -23.26
N LYS A 24 10.40 20.02 -23.52
CA LYS A 24 9.38 20.93 -22.88
C LYS A 24 8.58 21.84 -23.84
N THR A 25 7.35 22.30 -23.49
CA THR A 25 6.87 23.74 -23.34
C THR A 25 5.32 23.92 -23.38
N PRO A 26 4.71 25.05 -22.89
CA PRO A 26 3.25 25.20 -22.63
C PRO A 26 2.53 26.43 -23.29
N VAL A 27 1.22 26.61 -23.03
CA VAL A 27 0.38 27.77 -23.47
C VAL A 27 -0.57 28.25 -22.34
N HIS A 28 -1.02 29.52 -22.36
CA HIS A 28 -1.89 30.19 -21.36
C HIS A 28 -3.26 30.62 -21.91
N TRP A 29 -4.24 30.91 -21.01
CA TRP A 29 -5.16 32.07 -21.09
C TRP A 29 -5.61 32.58 -19.69
N ARG A 30 -6.47 33.61 -19.59
CA ARG A 30 -6.55 34.57 -18.45
C ARG A 30 -7.75 34.41 -17.47
N ARG A 31 -7.65 35.14 -16.34
CA ARG A 31 -8.52 35.13 -15.13
C ARG A 31 -9.77 36.03 -15.20
N SER A 32 -10.72 35.78 -14.28
CA SER A 32 -11.70 36.76 -13.76
C SER A 32 -11.25 37.35 -12.40
N THR A 33 -11.95 38.37 -11.87
CA THR A 33 -11.42 39.29 -10.84
C THR A 33 -12.25 39.42 -9.54
N THR A 34 -11.87 38.65 -8.52
CA THR A 34 -11.99 38.97 -7.08
C THR A 34 -10.78 38.35 -6.41
N ASP A 35 -9.91 39.13 -5.75
CA ASP A 35 -8.48 38.77 -5.61
C ASP A 35 -8.20 37.60 -4.64
N PRO A 36 -7.94 36.36 -5.11
CA PRO A 36 -7.73 35.20 -4.25
C PRO A 36 -6.24 34.96 -3.97
N ILE A 37 -5.36 35.73 -4.64
CA ILE A 37 -3.94 35.40 -4.81
C ILE A 37 -3.23 35.41 -3.46
N ARG A 38 -3.51 36.41 -2.61
CA ARG A 38 -2.89 36.56 -1.28
C ARG A 38 -3.07 35.34 -0.37
N TRP A 39 -4.21 34.68 -0.43
CA TRP A 39 -4.48 33.47 0.37
C TRP A 39 -3.75 32.25 -0.20
N ILE A 40 -3.79 32.07 -1.53
CA ILE A 40 -3.09 30.97 -2.22
C ILE A 40 -1.58 31.05 -2.01
N THR A 41 -0.98 32.26 -2.01
CA THR A 41 0.46 32.45 -1.75
C THR A 41 0.87 32.27 -0.29
N ALA A 42 -0.09 32.21 0.65
CA ALA A 42 0.16 32.02 2.07
C ALA A 42 -0.21 30.62 2.57
N ASP A 43 -0.99 29.85 1.81
CA ASP A 43 -1.30 28.46 2.15
C ASP A 43 -0.06 27.57 1.94
N PRO A 44 0.42 26.87 2.99
CA PRO A 44 1.62 26.05 2.89
C PRO A 44 1.47 24.84 1.96
N CYS A 45 0.25 24.50 1.51
CA CYS A 45 0.05 23.52 0.45
C CYS A 45 0.48 24.01 -0.94
N TYR A 46 0.64 25.33 -1.14
CA TYR A 46 1.11 25.91 -2.41
C TYR A 46 2.40 26.72 -2.26
N ASN A 47 2.83 26.99 -1.03
CA ASN A 47 4.07 27.68 -0.71
C ASN A 47 4.90 26.86 0.30
N TYR A 48 5.68 25.91 -0.23
CA TYR A 48 6.56 25.02 0.54
C TYR A 48 7.93 24.86 -0.13
N THR A 49 8.93 24.48 0.67
CA THR A 49 10.24 24.01 0.20
C THR A 49 10.17 22.51 -0.11
N VAL A 50 10.73 22.08 -1.24
CA VAL A 50 10.90 20.65 -1.53
C VAL A 50 12.08 20.12 -0.72
N LEU A 51 11.84 19.06 0.06
CA LEU A 51 12.86 18.31 0.77
C LEU A 51 12.93 16.89 0.20
N ASP A 52 13.66 16.75 -0.91
CA ASP A 52 14.08 15.46 -1.46
C ASP A 52 15.49 15.14 -0.96
N ASP A 53 15.59 14.19 -0.03
CA ASP A 53 16.87 13.72 0.50
C ASP A 53 16.77 12.22 0.77
N PRO A 54 17.23 11.36 -0.18
CA PRO A 54 17.17 9.91 -0.05
C PRO A 54 17.73 9.34 1.25
N ARG A 55 18.64 10.06 1.93
CA ARG A 55 19.19 9.63 3.21
C ARG A 55 18.14 9.58 4.31
N ARG A 56 17.04 10.34 4.18
CA ARG A 56 15.88 10.35 5.10
C ARG A 56 14.97 9.14 4.95
N SER A 57 15.17 8.30 3.94
CA SER A 57 14.32 7.13 3.69
C SER A 57 14.26 6.21 4.92
N THR A 58 13.06 5.71 5.25
CA THR A 58 12.85 4.57 6.16
C THR A 58 13.70 3.35 5.80
N ASP A 59 14.03 3.21 4.52
CA ASP A 59 14.78 2.09 3.97
C ASP A 59 16.30 2.31 4.07
N ASN A 60 16.75 3.54 4.36
CA ASN A 60 18.15 3.88 4.55
C ASN A 60 18.67 3.41 5.93
N ARG A 61 18.85 2.09 6.04
CA ARG A 61 19.49 1.40 7.18
C ARG A 61 21.00 1.64 7.13
N TYR A 62 21.54 2.36 8.12
CA TYR A 62 22.94 2.80 8.23
C TYR A 62 23.43 3.77 7.15
N SER A 63 23.84 4.97 7.58
CA SER A 63 24.69 5.88 6.79
C SER A 63 26.11 5.90 7.37
N TYR A 64 27.12 6.08 6.52
CA TYR A 64 28.51 6.35 6.95
C TYR A 64 28.64 7.75 7.57
N GLU A 65 27.83 8.71 7.09
CA GLU A 65 27.67 10.05 7.65
C GLU A 65 26.30 10.15 8.32
N LEU A 66 26.27 10.18 9.66
CA LEU A 66 25.02 10.19 10.43
C LEU A 66 24.31 11.54 10.32
N MET A 67 23.06 11.54 9.85
CA MET A 67 22.23 12.73 9.75
C MET A 67 21.92 13.33 11.12
N CYS A 68 21.96 14.66 11.18
CA CYS A 68 21.84 15.45 12.40
C CYS A 68 21.09 16.74 12.10
N ASP A 69 19.77 16.72 12.29
CA ASP A 69 18.88 17.82 11.88
C ASP A 69 18.94 19.06 12.79
N VAL A 70 19.80 19.05 13.82
CA VAL A 70 20.18 20.23 14.60
C VAL A 70 20.88 21.29 13.75
N TRP A 71 21.65 20.88 12.73
CA TRP A 71 22.40 21.79 11.86
C TRP A 71 21.60 22.31 10.67
N VAL A 72 20.37 21.84 10.47
CA VAL A 72 19.48 22.32 9.41
C VAL A 72 18.77 23.58 9.90
N SER A 73 18.89 24.68 9.15
CA SER A 73 18.18 25.93 9.41
C SER A 73 16.70 25.83 8.99
N TRP A 74 15.92 25.06 9.76
CA TRP A 74 14.49 24.87 9.54
C TRP A 74 13.73 26.21 9.51
N SER A 75 13.06 26.50 8.40
CA SER A 75 12.29 27.72 8.23
C SER A 75 11.15 27.53 7.24
N GLY A 76 9.93 27.86 7.65
CA GLY A 76 8.73 27.66 6.84
C GLY A 76 8.35 26.18 6.66
N TRP A 77 7.61 25.91 5.59
CA TRP A 77 6.97 24.63 5.35
C TRP A 77 7.74 23.78 4.34
N TYR A 78 7.72 22.46 4.55
CA TYR A 78 8.44 21.49 3.74
C TYR A 78 7.49 20.40 3.24
N ARG A 79 7.63 20.00 1.97
CA ARG A 79 7.05 18.77 1.43
C ARG A 79 8.15 17.74 1.22
N LEU A 80 7.96 16.54 1.75
CA LEU A 80 8.93 15.45 1.68
C LEU A 80 8.86 14.71 0.33
N PHE A 81 10.02 14.33 -0.17
CA PHE A 81 10.20 13.45 -1.32
C PHE A 81 11.36 12.48 -1.06
N ILE A 82 11.36 11.35 -1.78
CA ILE A 82 12.48 10.41 -1.84
C ILE A 82 12.69 10.00 -3.30
N HIS A 83 13.80 10.42 -3.90
CA HIS A 83 14.12 10.19 -5.32
C HIS A 83 13.03 10.73 -6.26
N GLY A 84 12.60 11.98 -6.06
CA GLY A 84 11.53 12.63 -6.81
C GLY A 84 10.11 12.13 -6.52
N GLN A 85 9.94 11.01 -5.82
CA GLN A 85 8.62 10.46 -5.48
C GLN A 85 8.08 11.05 -4.18
N SER A 86 6.77 11.34 -4.14
CA SER A 86 6.13 11.99 -3.00
C SER A 86 6.23 11.14 -1.73
N ALA A 87 6.68 11.73 -0.63
CA ALA A 87 6.90 11.06 0.64
C ALA A 87 6.15 11.77 1.78
N GLN A 88 6.04 11.10 2.92
CA GLN A 88 5.46 11.62 4.16
C GLN A 88 6.34 11.22 5.35
N MET A 89 6.29 11.98 6.44
CA MET A 89 6.93 11.59 7.69
C MET A 89 6.20 10.35 8.21
N PRO A 90 6.86 9.23 8.55
CA PRO A 90 6.16 8.05 9.07
C PRO A 90 5.39 8.41 10.35
N ASP A 91 4.17 7.92 10.50
CA ASP A 91 3.33 8.02 11.71
C ASP A 91 3.26 6.71 12.51
N THR A 92 3.99 5.69 12.06
CA THR A 92 4.29 4.45 12.79
C THR A 92 5.75 4.42 13.22
N CYS A 93 6.09 3.51 14.14
CA CYS A 93 7.42 3.41 14.71
C CYS A 93 8.47 2.95 13.69
N VAL A 94 9.43 3.82 13.38
CA VAL A 94 10.58 3.51 12.52
C VAL A 94 11.68 2.82 13.32
N ASP A 95 12.32 1.79 12.76
CA ASP A 95 13.45 1.09 13.38
C ASP A 95 14.68 1.99 13.58
N LYS A 96 15.28 1.93 14.77
CA LYS A 96 16.59 2.54 15.08
C LYS A 96 17.65 2.23 14.01
N TYR A 97 18.53 3.20 13.75
CA TYR A 97 19.52 3.20 12.66
C TYR A 97 18.96 3.30 11.21
N SER A 98 17.69 3.69 11.05
CA SER A 98 17.10 4.05 9.75
C SER A 98 17.13 5.57 9.52
N CYS A 99 16.68 6.04 8.34
CA CYS A 99 16.64 7.47 7.99
C CYS A 99 18.01 8.16 8.11
N GLY A 100 19.08 7.41 7.86
CA GLY A 100 20.46 7.89 7.90
C GLY A 100 20.96 8.35 9.28
N THR A 101 20.24 8.10 10.36
CA THR A 101 20.54 8.62 11.71
C THR A 101 20.45 7.52 12.77
N ASN A 102 20.82 7.81 14.03
CA ASN A 102 20.71 6.81 15.11
C ASN A 102 19.27 6.71 15.65
N VAL A 103 18.65 7.87 15.87
CA VAL A 103 17.30 8.02 16.46
C VAL A 103 16.36 8.58 15.38
N PRO A 104 15.66 7.73 14.62
CA PRO A 104 14.72 8.17 13.59
C PRO A 104 13.52 8.89 14.23
N LEU A 105 13.14 10.04 13.70
CA LEU A 105 11.97 10.80 14.15
C LEU A 105 10.74 10.47 13.30
N TRP A 106 9.65 10.12 13.99
CA TRP A 106 8.35 9.78 13.42
C TRP A 106 7.21 10.51 14.16
N LEU A 107 6.06 10.64 13.49
CA LEU A 107 4.95 11.51 13.85
C LEU A 107 4.01 10.83 14.85
N ASN A 108 3.92 11.37 16.06
CA ASN A 108 3.07 10.80 17.11
C ASN A 108 1.64 11.38 17.04
N GLY A 109 0.66 10.50 16.88
CA GLY A 109 -0.77 10.86 16.77
C GLY A 109 -1.29 11.03 15.34
N GLY A 110 -0.65 10.42 14.34
CA GLY A 110 -1.16 10.33 12.97
C GLY A 110 -1.19 11.65 12.19
N HIS A 111 -1.45 11.56 10.89
CA HIS A 111 -1.62 12.73 10.03
C HIS A 111 -3.01 13.38 10.18
N PRO A 112 -3.13 14.70 9.94
CA PRO A 112 -4.43 15.40 9.95
C PRO A 112 -5.35 15.08 8.77
N ASN A 113 -6.58 15.55 8.88
CA ASN A 113 -7.52 15.72 7.76
C ASN A 113 -7.31 17.07 7.07
N VAL A 114 -7.74 17.19 5.81
CA VAL A 114 -7.74 18.47 5.09
C VAL A 114 -8.63 19.50 5.81
N ALA A 115 -9.72 19.04 6.44
CA ALA A 115 -10.62 19.85 7.25
C ALA A 115 -10.03 20.31 8.59
N ASP A 116 -9.02 19.62 9.15
CA ASP A 116 -8.37 20.03 10.40
C ASP A 116 -7.45 21.26 10.19
N GLY A 117 -7.07 21.55 8.94
CA GLY A 117 -6.18 22.63 8.58
C GLY A 117 -4.75 22.42 9.10
N VAL A 118 -4.21 23.42 9.78
CA VAL A 118 -2.88 23.35 10.42
C VAL A 118 -3.04 22.84 11.85
N VAL A 119 -2.51 21.65 12.12
CA VAL A 119 -2.49 21.05 13.46
C VAL A 119 -1.07 20.97 14.02
N THR A 120 -0.96 20.90 15.34
CA THR A 120 0.28 20.47 16.00
C THR A 120 0.25 18.95 16.21
N ARG A 121 1.39 18.29 16.02
CA ARG A 121 1.59 16.87 16.35
C ARG A 121 2.88 16.67 17.12
N GLY A 122 2.88 15.69 18.03
CA GLY A 122 4.07 15.29 18.76
C GLY A 122 5.06 14.56 17.83
N VAL A 123 6.33 14.54 18.21
CA VAL A 123 7.36 13.82 17.45
C VAL A 123 8.10 12.87 18.39
N CYS A 124 8.21 11.61 18.00
CA CYS A 124 8.84 10.55 18.76
C CYS A 124 10.13 10.09 18.09
N GLY A 125 11.18 9.90 18.88
CA GLY A 125 12.41 9.21 18.47
C GLY A 125 12.48 7.80 19.07
N HIS A 126 12.74 6.81 18.21
CA HIS A 126 12.95 5.43 18.64
C HIS A 126 14.38 5.25 19.17
N TRP A 127 14.51 4.91 20.45
CA TRP A 127 15.81 4.58 21.05
C TRP A 127 15.72 3.42 22.06
N PHE A 128 16.82 2.70 22.24
CA PHE A 128 16.86 1.39 22.91
C PHE A 128 15.81 0.42 22.36
N ASN A 129 14.75 0.13 23.12
CA ASN A 129 13.64 -0.76 22.76
C ASN A 129 12.28 -0.06 22.96
N ASN A 130 12.23 1.27 22.82
CA ASN A 130 10.99 2.06 22.94
C ASN A 130 10.92 3.11 21.82
N CYS A 131 9.86 3.00 21.02
CA CYS A 131 9.56 3.84 19.86
C CYS A 131 9.46 5.34 20.16
N CYS A 132 9.13 5.74 21.39
CA CYS A 132 9.12 7.13 21.85
C CYS A 132 10.01 7.32 23.08
N ARG A 133 11.19 6.69 23.11
CA ARG A 133 12.14 6.84 24.23
C ARG A 133 12.66 8.27 24.38
N THR A 134 12.78 8.97 23.25
CA THR A 134 13.21 10.37 23.15
C THR A 134 12.14 11.19 22.43
N PRO A 135 11.18 11.78 23.17
CA PRO A 135 10.30 12.81 22.61
C PRO A 135 11.13 13.96 22.05
N SER A 136 10.73 14.48 20.90
CA SER A 136 11.29 15.69 20.29
C SER A 136 10.25 16.81 20.31
N SER A 137 10.68 18.02 19.96
CA SER A 137 9.80 19.17 19.77
C SER A 137 8.66 18.85 18.80
N SER A 138 7.43 19.15 19.21
CA SER A 138 6.24 19.04 18.36
C SER A 138 6.35 19.94 17.12
N ILE A 139 5.84 19.46 15.99
CA ILE A 139 5.84 20.19 14.71
C ILE A 139 4.42 20.60 14.32
N ARG A 140 4.29 21.56 13.40
CA ARG A 140 3.02 21.79 12.71
C ARG A 140 2.96 20.95 11.44
N VAL A 141 1.80 20.41 11.13
CA VAL A 141 1.54 19.61 9.93
C VAL A 141 0.16 19.98 9.37
N LYS A 142 0.03 19.96 8.04
CA LYS A 142 -1.23 20.15 7.33
C LYS A 142 -1.41 19.08 6.25
N ALA A 143 -2.62 18.59 6.10
CA ALA A 143 -3.03 17.76 4.98
C ALA A 143 -3.42 18.64 3.78
N CYS A 144 -2.91 18.30 2.61
CA CYS A 144 -3.12 19.05 1.38
C CYS A 144 -4.02 18.28 0.40
N PRO A 145 -4.81 18.97 -0.45
CA PRO A 145 -5.94 18.34 -1.16
C PRO A 145 -5.58 17.42 -2.34
N GLY A 146 -4.30 17.05 -2.49
CA GLY A 146 -3.78 16.14 -3.52
C GLY A 146 -3.06 14.93 -2.94
N GLY A 147 -3.51 14.43 -1.78
CA GLY A 147 -2.97 13.23 -1.15
C GLY A 147 -1.56 13.36 -0.57
N TYR A 148 -1.15 14.55 -0.13
CA TYR A 148 0.17 14.76 0.51
C TYR A 148 0.07 15.68 1.73
N TYR A 149 1.16 15.71 2.51
CA TYR A 149 1.29 16.52 3.72
C TYR A 149 2.42 17.52 3.58
N VAL A 150 2.29 18.64 4.29
CA VAL A 150 3.35 19.63 4.48
C VAL A 150 3.62 19.82 5.96
N TYR A 151 4.90 20.02 6.30
CA TYR A 151 5.41 20.02 7.67
C TYR A 151 6.22 21.28 7.94
N GLU A 152 5.97 21.93 9.06
CA GLU A 152 6.81 22.99 9.61
C GLU A 152 7.69 22.36 10.69
N PHE A 153 8.83 21.82 10.24
CA PHE A 153 9.84 21.22 11.10
C PHE A 153 10.51 22.27 11.98
N VAL A 154 11.04 21.83 13.12
CA VAL A 154 11.78 22.67 14.07
C VAL A 154 13.08 21.96 14.45
N VAL A 155 14.05 22.71 14.97
CA VAL A 155 15.35 22.16 15.39
C VAL A 155 15.14 21.07 16.46
N PRO A 156 15.58 19.81 16.25
CA PRO A 156 15.48 18.75 17.26
C PRO A 156 16.35 19.02 18.49
N VAL A 157 16.07 18.31 19.59
CA VAL A 157 16.67 18.60 20.90
C VAL A 157 18.15 18.23 21.05
N THR A 158 18.69 17.39 20.15
CA THR A 158 20.13 17.03 20.12
C THR A 158 20.50 16.44 18.75
N CYS A 159 21.81 16.36 18.48
CA CYS A 159 22.35 15.63 17.34
C CYS A 159 22.05 14.13 17.46
N HIS A 160 22.22 13.35 16.38
CA HIS A 160 21.77 11.94 16.26
C HIS A 160 20.27 11.73 16.08
N LEU A 161 19.49 12.81 15.89
CA LEU A 161 18.08 12.79 15.51
C LEU A 161 17.92 13.35 14.09
N ALA A 162 17.02 12.76 13.30
CA ALA A 162 16.62 13.28 12.00
C ALA A 162 15.17 12.92 11.65
N TYR A 163 14.46 13.85 10.99
CA TYR A 163 13.13 13.67 10.42
C TYR A 163 13.16 12.68 9.27
N CYS A 164 12.50 11.53 9.47
CA CYS A 164 12.31 10.50 8.47
C CYS A 164 11.35 10.94 7.37
N ALA A 165 11.52 10.34 6.19
CA ALA A 165 10.53 10.31 5.13
C ALA A 165 10.34 8.85 4.68
N GLY A 166 9.09 8.38 4.62
CA GLY A 166 8.71 7.12 4.01
C GLY A 166 7.75 7.38 2.85
N ARG A 167 7.56 6.39 1.97
CA ARG A 167 6.49 6.47 0.97
C ARG A 167 5.13 6.40 1.67
N GLY A 168 4.18 7.22 1.22
CA GLY A 168 2.78 7.00 1.54
C GLY A 168 2.29 5.73 0.84
N ILE A 169 1.40 4.97 1.49
CA ILE A 169 0.90 3.71 0.93
C ILE A 169 -0.09 3.93 -0.24
N PHE A 170 -0.71 5.11 -0.29
CA PHE A 170 -1.63 5.48 -1.37
C PHE A 170 -0.90 6.13 -2.53
N TYR A 171 -1.32 5.73 -3.73
CA TYR A 171 -1.11 6.48 -4.97
C TYR A 171 -1.83 7.83 -4.88
N PRO A 172 -1.36 8.88 -5.58
CA PRO A 172 -1.99 10.20 -5.56
C PRO A 172 -3.47 10.16 -5.90
N PHE A 173 -4.28 10.87 -5.11
CA PHE A 173 -5.74 10.90 -5.21
C PHE A 173 -6.31 12.27 -4.79
N GLY A 174 -7.58 12.49 -5.10
CA GLY A 174 -8.34 13.70 -4.80
C GLY A 174 -8.27 14.79 -5.87
N TRP A 175 -9.12 15.81 -5.72
CA TRP A 175 -9.36 16.82 -6.76
C TRP A 175 -8.11 17.58 -7.22
N ALA A 176 -7.10 17.77 -6.36
CA ALA A 176 -5.90 18.53 -6.73
C ALA A 176 -4.91 17.74 -7.61
N VAL A 177 -5.11 16.43 -7.82
CA VAL A 177 -4.45 15.64 -8.88
C VAL A 177 -5.40 15.30 -10.05
N GLY A 178 -6.61 15.89 -10.04
CA GLY A 178 -7.56 15.82 -11.14
C GLY A 178 -8.52 14.64 -11.11
N ASP A 179 -8.61 13.89 -10.00
CA ASP A 179 -9.57 12.80 -9.84
C ASP A 179 -11.02 13.26 -10.12
N ALA A 180 -11.80 12.36 -10.71
CA ALA A 180 -13.25 12.44 -10.63
C ALA A 180 -13.71 11.99 -9.23
N ILE A 181 -14.74 12.64 -8.69
CA ILE A 181 -15.37 12.27 -7.41
C ILE A 181 -16.70 11.59 -7.72
N ASN A 182 -17.04 10.53 -7.00
CA ASN A 182 -18.36 9.90 -7.06
C ASN A 182 -19.46 10.83 -6.52
N PRO A 183 -20.74 10.53 -6.82
CA PRO A 183 -21.88 11.13 -6.12
C PRO A 183 -21.75 10.98 -4.60
N VAL A 184 -22.04 12.07 -3.88
CA VAL A 184 -22.07 12.15 -2.41
C VAL A 184 -23.47 11.76 -1.95
N VAL A 185 -23.68 10.45 -1.81
CA VAL A 185 -24.94 9.76 -1.49
C VAL A 185 -24.60 8.28 -1.21
N ASP A 186 -25.25 7.69 -0.20
CA ASP A 186 -25.00 6.36 0.38
C ASP A 186 -24.79 5.21 -0.64
N ASP A 187 -25.85 4.46 -1.00
CA ASP A 187 -25.77 3.19 -1.74
C ASP A 187 -25.48 3.27 -3.25
N GLU A 188 -24.91 4.36 -3.76
CA GLU A 188 -24.74 4.57 -5.21
C GLU A 188 -23.36 4.18 -5.77
N SER A 189 -23.23 4.30 -7.09
CA SER A 189 -21.99 4.06 -7.83
C SER A 189 -21.71 5.16 -8.86
N SER A 190 -20.49 5.17 -9.39
CA SER A 190 -20.12 6.01 -10.52
C SER A 190 -21.04 5.77 -11.73
N SER A 191 -21.13 6.76 -12.61
CA SER A 191 -21.49 6.49 -14.01
C SER A 191 -20.49 5.51 -14.65
N VAL A 192 -20.79 5.01 -15.85
CA VAL A 192 -19.88 4.07 -16.53
C VAL A 192 -18.55 4.74 -16.89
N ILE A 193 -17.45 4.28 -16.31
CA ILE A 193 -16.12 4.81 -16.57
C ILE A 193 -15.50 4.01 -17.72
N GLN A 194 -15.36 4.62 -18.89
CA GLN A 194 -14.67 3.99 -20.02
C GLN A 194 -13.16 3.95 -19.75
N LEU A 195 -12.54 2.78 -19.93
CA LEU A 195 -11.12 2.57 -19.67
C LEU A 195 -10.29 2.94 -20.91
N SER A 196 -9.24 3.74 -20.70
CA SER A 196 -8.24 4.21 -21.69
C SER A 196 -7.37 3.10 -22.29
N SER A 197 -7.57 1.86 -21.84
CA SER A 197 -7.15 0.60 -22.44
C SER A 197 -8.00 -0.49 -21.82
N PRO A 198 -8.32 -1.59 -22.53
CA PRO A 198 -8.96 -2.73 -21.90
C PRO A 198 -8.09 -3.32 -20.77
N PHE A 199 -8.70 -3.66 -19.64
CA PHE A 199 -8.07 -4.35 -18.51
C PHE A 199 -8.33 -5.86 -18.58
N LEU A 200 -7.32 -6.68 -18.29
CA LEU A 200 -7.41 -8.14 -18.36
C LEU A 200 -7.57 -8.72 -16.95
N PHE A 201 -8.79 -9.17 -16.62
CA PHE A 201 -9.13 -9.75 -15.33
C PHE A 201 -9.53 -11.22 -15.52
N PHE A 202 -8.69 -12.14 -15.03
CA PHE A 202 -8.83 -13.59 -15.17
C PHE A 202 -9.30 -14.05 -16.56
N GLY A 203 -8.64 -13.52 -17.60
CA GLY A 203 -8.90 -13.88 -19.00
C GLY A 203 -10.13 -13.24 -19.65
N ARG A 204 -10.91 -12.46 -18.89
CA ARG A 204 -11.94 -11.56 -19.43
C ARG A 204 -11.34 -10.17 -19.62
N THR A 205 -11.74 -9.51 -20.68
CA THR A 205 -11.17 -8.22 -21.09
C THR A 205 -12.23 -7.13 -20.99
N TYR A 206 -12.06 -6.21 -20.04
CA TYR A 206 -13.04 -5.19 -19.72
C TYR A 206 -12.62 -3.82 -20.26
N GLN A 207 -13.55 -3.15 -20.96
CA GLN A 207 -13.36 -1.82 -21.55
C GLN A 207 -13.95 -0.69 -20.71
N GLN A 208 -14.62 -1.04 -19.61
CA GLN A 208 -15.30 -0.11 -18.71
C GLN A 208 -15.21 -0.62 -17.27
N ILE A 209 -15.43 0.27 -16.31
CA ILE A 209 -15.51 -0.03 -14.88
C ILE A 209 -16.52 0.88 -14.18
N TYR A 210 -16.96 0.47 -12.99
CA TYR A 210 -17.79 1.23 -12.08
C TYR A 210 -17.13 1.21 -10.69
N VAL A 211 -17.13 2.35 -10.00
CA VAL A 211 -16.66 2.50 -8.62
C VAL A 211 -17.90 2.64 -7.73
N ASN A 212 -18.16 1.72 -6.81
CA ASN A 212 -19.29 1.81 -5.89
C ASN A 212 -18.87 2.42 -4.54
N ASN A 213 -19.76 3.19 -3.91
CA ASN A 213 -19.47 3.89 -2.66
C ASN A 213 -19.19 2.93 -1.48
N ASN A 214 -19.85 1.77 -1.46
CA ASN A 214 -19.68 0.68 -0.48
C ASN A 214 -18.38 -0.15 -0.64
N GLY A 215 -17.39 0.30 -1.42
CA GLY A 215 -16.01 -0.22 -1.32
C GLY A 215 -15.56 -1.25 -2.37
N HIS A 216 -16.34 -1.46 -3.43
CA HIS A 216 -16.04 -2.41 -4.52
C HIS A 216 -16.02 -1.78 -5.92
N LEU A 217 -15.30 -2.46 -6.82
CA LEU A 217 -15.27 -2.20 -8.26
C LEU A 217 -16.01 -3.32 -9.01
N THR A 218 -16.74 -2.94 -10.06
CA THR A 218 -17.46 -3.86 -10.94
C THR A 218 -17.31 -3.45 -12.41
N PHE A 219 -17.48 -4.39 -13.34
CA PHE A 219 -17.22 -4.13 -14.77
C PHE A 219 -18.48 -4.13 -15.66
N ASN A 220 -19.51 -4.92 -15.33
CA ASN A 220 -20.67 -5.14 -16.22
C ASN A 220 -21.80 -4.11 -16.03
N LYS A 221 -22.09 -3.77 -14.77
CA LYS A 221 -23.14 -2.85 -14.33
C LYS A 221 -22.65 -2.05 -13.12
N ALA A 222 -23.27 -0.89 -12.90
CA ALA A 222 -23.30 -0.28 -11.58
C ALA A 222 -23.92 -1.25 -10.57
N SER A 223 -23.49 -1.16 -9.31
CA SER A 223 -24.07 -1.88 -8.18
C SER A 223 -24.61 -0.87 -7.17
N ALA A 224 -25.54 -1.32 -6.33
CA ALA A 224 -26.05 -0.60 -5.15
C ALA A 224 -26.08 -1.53 -3.93
N GLU A 225 -25.17 -2.50 -3.90
CA GLU A 225 -25.16 -3.60 -2.94
C GLU A 225 -24.20 -3.26 -1.78
N TYR A 226 -24.72 -3.11 -0.57
CA TYR A 226 -23.96 -2.70 0.63
C TYR A 226 -23.66 -3.84 1.62
N VAL A 227 -24.38 -4.96 1.49
CA VAL A 227 -24.10 -6.17 2.26
C VAL A 227 -23.20 -7.09 1.43
N PRO A 228 -21.94 -7.32 1.80
CA PRO A 228 -21.09 -8.27 1.11
C PRO A 228 -21.59 -9.71 1.25
N TYR A 229 -21.50 -10.48 0.16
CA TYR A 229 -21.47 -11.94 0.24
C TYR A 229 -20.05 -12.43 0.51
N SER A 230 -19.91 -13.55 1.21
CA SER A 230 -18.61 -14.18 1.46
C SER A 230 -18.05 -14.79 0.17
N PHE A 231 -16.78 -14.54 -0.15
CA PHE A 231 -16.14 -15.19 -1.29
C PHE A 231 -15.69 -16.62 -0.92
N PRO A 232 -15.95 -17.65 -1.75
CA PRO A 232 -16.58 -17.62 -3.07
C PRO A 232 -18.12 -17.55 -3.00
N GLY A 233 -18.73 -16.58 -3.68
CA GLY A 233 -20.17 -16.42 -3.81
C GLY A 233 -20.80 -17.18 -4.98
N TYR A 234 -19.98 -17.64 -5.93
CA TYR A 234 -20.40 -18.28 -7.20
C TYR A 234 -21.30 -17.41 -8.08
N GLU A 235 -21.19 -16.09 -7.94
CA GLU A 235 -22.10 -15.12 -8.54
C GLU A 235 -21.94 -14.95 -10.06
N SER A 236 -22.91 -14.25 -10.66
CA SER A 236 -22.97 -13.96 -12.10
C SER A 236 -22.11 -12.77 -12.56
N GLN A 237 -21.23 -12.25 -11.71
CA GLN A 237 -20.47 -11.01 -11.94
C GLN A 237 -19.02 -11.09 -11.44
N ASP A 238 -18.10 -10.43 -12.16
CA ASP A 238 -16.71 -10.19 -11.72
C ASP A 238 -16.67 -8.95 -10.79
N ILE A 239 -16.06 -9.10 -9.62
CA ILE A 239 -15.99 -8.08 -8.55
C ILE A 239 -14.58 -7.98 -7.96
N ILE A 240 -14.16 -6.76 -7.61
CA ILE A 240 -12.95 -6.50 -6.82
C ILE A 240 -13.37 -5.67 -5.60
N ALA A 241 -13.36 -6.26 -4.41
CA ALA A 241 -13.71 -5.61 -3.16
C ALA A 241 -12.44 -5.05 -2.49
N GLY A 242 -12.28 -3.72 -2.48
CA GLY A 242 -11.21 -3.08 -1.71
C GLY A 242 -11.45 -3.25 -0.22
N LEU A 243 -12.65 -2.87 0.22
CA LEU A 243 -13.24 -3.21 1.52
C LEU A 243 -14.77 -3.07 1.39
N TRP A 244 -15.42 -4.12 0.89
CA TRP A 244 -16.86 -4.11 0.64
C TRP A 244 -17.63 -4.21 1.97
N THR A 245 -18.37 -3.15 2.31
CA THR A 245 -19.23 -3.02 3.49
C THR A 245 -20.09 -1.78 3.35
N ASN A 246 -21.08 -1.57 4.22
CA ASN A 246 -21.95 -0.40 4.12
C ASN A 246 -21.20 0.88 4.56
N LEU A 247 -20.84 1.72 3.58
CA LEU A 247 -20.06 2.96 3.70
C LEU A 247 -20.88 4.16 3.19
N ASP A 248 -21.16 5.12 4.07
CA ASP A 248 -21.93 6.32 3.75
C ASP A 248 -21.00 7.52 3.52
N ASN A 249 -20.69 7.78 2.25
CA ASN A 249 -19.86 8.93 1.86
C ASN A 249 -20.62 10.28 1.97
N SER A 250 -21.92 10.27 2.23
CA SER A 250 -22.74 11.47 2.41
C SER A 250 -22.68 12.01 3.85
N VAL A 251 -22.36 11.14 4.81
CA VAL A 251 -22.05 11.51 6.20
C VAL A 251 -20.63 12.07 6.34
N ARG A 252 -19.63 11.39 5.78
CA ARG A 252 -18.20 11.79 5.84
C ARG A 252 -17.44 11.08 4.73
N GLY A 253 -16.39 11.74 4.23
CA GLY A 253 -15.40 11.14 3.32
C GLY A 253 -15.52 11.65 1.90
N PHE A 254 -14.98 10.88 0.97
CA PHE A 254 -15.26 10.93 -0.45
C PHE A 254 -14.64 9.72 -1.15
N VAL A 255 -15.28 9.28 -2.22
CA VAL A 255 -14.75 8.26 -3.13
C VAL A 255 -14.30 8.94 -4.42
N SER A 256 -13.03 8.76 -4.79
CA SER A 256 -12.41 9.40 -5.96
C SER A 256 -11.71 8.39 -6.87
N TYR A 257 -11.59 8.69 -8.15
CA TYR A 257 -10.89 7.85 -9.12
C TYR A 257 -10.22 8.62 -10.26
N GLN A 258 -9.15 8.03 -10.80
CA GLN A 258 -8.38 8.62 -11.90
C GLN A 258 -7.74 7.54 -12.80
N GLN A 259 -7.52 7.90 -14.07
CA GLN A 259 -6.75 7.11 -15.03
C GLN A 259 -5.45 7.81 -15.41
N TYR A 260 -4.35 7.08 -15.31
CA TYR A 260 -3.02 7.54 -15.66
C TYR A 260 -2.46 6.74 -16.85
N THR A 261 -1.90 7.46 -17.81
CA THR A 261 -1.26 6.93 -19.03
C THR A 261 0.19 7.42 -19.21
N SER A 262 0.65 8.29 -18.31
CA SER A 262 1.98 8.90 -18.27
C SER A 262 2.26 9.49 -16.87
N GLY A 263 3.51 9.87 -16.60
CA GLY A 263 3.91 10.51 -15.35
C GLY A 263 4.25 9.56 -14.21
N ASP A 264 4.57 10.12 -13.04
CA ASP A 264 5.24 9.42 -11.93
C ASP A 264 4.43 8.24 -11.37
N VAL A 265 3.10 8.26 -11.51
CA VAL A 265 2.22 7.14 -11.15
C VAL A 265 2.54 5.86 -11.93
N LEU A 266 2.95 5.96 -13.20
CA LEU A 266 3.39 4.80 -13.97
C LEU A 266 4.80 4.34 -13.55
N SER A 267 5.66 5.25 -13.12
CA SER A 267 6.98 4.91 -12.56
C SER A 267 6.85 4.20 -11.22
N GLN A 268 5.96 4.67 -10.34
CA GLN A 268 5.61 4.02 -9.07
C GLN A 268 5.00 2.63 -9.32
N ALA A 269 3.97 2.52 -10.17
CA ALA A 269 3.36 1.26 -10.56
C ALA A 269 4.34 0.27 -11.20
N THR A 270 5.33 0.78 -11.96
CA THR A 270 6.41 -0.04 -12.50
C THR A 270 7.34 -0.53 -11.40
N GLN A 271 7.73 0.32 -10.45
CA GLN A 271 8.60 -0.04 -9.36
C GLN A 271 7.95 -1.05 -8.43
N ASP A 272 6.75 -0.77 -7.94
CA ASP A 272 6.01 -1.62 -6.99
C ASP A 272 5.83 -3.04 -7.56
N ILE A 273 5.34 -3.18 -8.80
CA ILE A 273 5.19 -4.49 -9.44
C ILE A 273 6.51 -5.23 -9.64
N ASN A 274 7.60 -4.56 -10.05
CA ASN A 274 8.90 -5.23 -10.18
C ASN A 274 9.51 -5.59 -8.81
N THR A 275 9.19 -4.86 -7.74
CA THR A 275 9.59 -5.17 -6.36
C THR A 275 8.81 -6.37 -5.80
N HIS A 276 7.50 -6.40 -5.97
CA HIS A 276 6.63 -7.49 -5.49
C HIS A 276 6.77 -8.78 -6.30
N PHE A 277 7.06 -8.68 -7.61
CA PHE A 277 7.16 -9.81 -8.53
C PHE A 277 8.55 -9.86 -9.21
N PRO A 278 9.65 -10.06 -8.46
CA PRO A 278 11.03 -9.92 -8.95
C PRO A 278 11.49 -10.96 -9.98
N ASN A 279 10.62 -11.90 -10.36
CA ASN A 279 10.84 -12.84 -11.48
C ASN A 279 10.20 -12.35 -12.79
N LEU A 280 9.67 -11.13 -12.83
CA LEU A 280 9.10 -10.47 -14.00
C LEU A 280 9.94 -9.27 -14.40
N THR A 281 9.84 -8.86 -15.67
CA THR A 281 10.28 -7.54 -16.14
C THR A 281 9.05 -6.82 -16.63
N PHE A 282 8.54 -5.90 -15.81
CA PHE A 282 7.29 -5.20 -16.04
C PHE A 282 7.52 -3.71 -16.31
N THR A 283 6.60 -3.09 -17.04
CA THR A 283 6.51 -1.63 -17.20
C THR A 283 5.04 -1.28 -17.29
N ALA A 284 4.56 -0.44 -16.36
CA ALA A 284 3.19 0.04 -16.37
C ALA A 284 2.99 0.96 -17.58
N SER A 285 1.95 0.69 -18.38
CA SER A 285 1.50 1.59 -19.44
C SER A 285 0.13 2.21 -19.12
N ARG A 286 -0.58 1.67 -18.12
CA ARG A 286 -1.87 2.13 -17.62
C ARG A 286 -1.96 1.88 -16.12
N VAL A 287 -2.52 2.86 -15.41
CA VAL A 287 -2.92 2.72 -14.01
C VAL A 287 -4.30 3.34 -13.83
N PHE A 288 -5.24 2.60 -13.25
CA PHE A 288 -6.50 3.13 -12.74
C PHE A 288 -6.43 3.11 -11.22
N VAL A 289 -6.69 4.24 -10.58
CA VAL A 289 -6.73 4.39 -9.12
C VAL A 289 -8.18 4.66 -8.72
N ALA A 290 -8.70 3.94 -7.73
CA ALA A 290 -9.92 4.30 -6.99
C ALA A 290 -9.62 4.32 -5.49
N THR A 291 -9.99 5.41 -4.82
CA THR A 291 -9.68 5.66 -3.41
C THR A 291 -10.97 5.99 -2.66
N TRP A 292 -11.19 5.29 -1.56
CA TRP A 292 -12.18 5.59 -0.53
C TRP A 292 -11.42 6.28 0.59
N ASN A 293 -11.69 7.55 0.86
CA ASN A 293 -10.89 8.36 1.78
C ASN A 293 -11.76 8.91 2.91
N LYS A 294 -11.56 8.32 4.09
CA LYS A 294 -12.17 8.74 5.36
C LYS A 294 -13.69 8.69 5.31
N ASP A 295 -14.18 7.72 4.56
CA ASP A 295 -15.59 7.38 4.47
C ASP A 295 -16.07 6.81 5.81
N ALA A 296 -17.30 7.14 6.17
CA ALA A 296 -17.98 6.67 7.36
C ALA A 296 -18.73 5.36 7.10
N TYR A 297 -19.08 4.63 8.16
CA TYR A 297 -20.13 3.60 8.10
C TYR A 297 -21.49 4.27 8.30
N SER A 298 -22.57 3.88 7.61
CA SER A 298 -23.89 4.56 7.73
C SER A 298 -24.45 4.64 9.15
N ASN A 299 -24.00 3.76 10.06
CA ASN A 299 -24.38 3.76 11.47
C ASN A 299 -23.50 4.64 12.38
N SER A 300 -22.54 5.41 11.83
CA SER A 300 -21.49 6.10 12.58
C SER A 300 -21.00 7.38 11.89
N THR A 301 -21.08 8.53 12.58
CA THR A 301 -20.61 9.83 12.05
C THR A 301 -19.16 10.18 12.39
N ILE A 302 -18.45 9.30 13.10
CA ILE A 302 -17.12 9.56 13.70
C ILE A 302 -16.02 8.59 13.26
N THR A 303 -16.37 7.54 12.52
CA THR A 303 -15.41 6.58 11.98
C THR A 303 -14.77 7.13 10.71
N GLU A 304 -13.48 6.85 10.53
CA GLU A 304 -12.73 7.16 9.30
C GLU A 304 -12.12 5.88 8.77
N THR A 305 -12.53 5.47 7.57
CA THR A 305 -11.95 4.32 6.87
C THR A 305 -11.37 4.77 5.54
N SER A 306 -10.12 4.40 5.27
CA SER A 306 -9.36 4.84 4.09
C SER A 306 -8.63 3.68 3.43
N PHE A 307 -8.95 3.41 2.16
CA PHE A 307 -8.32 2.37 1.37
C PHE A 307 -8.37 2.69 -0.13
N GLN A 308 -7.57 1.98 -0.91
CA GLN A 308 -7.41 2.25 -2.33
C GLN A 308 -7.24 0.95 -3.11
N VAL A 309 -7.92 0.86 -4.25
CA VAL A 309 -7.75 -0.22 -5.24
C VAL A 309 -7.07 0.36 -6.48
N VAL A 310 -5.95 -0.23 -6.88
CA VAL A 310 -5.17 0.22 -8.03
C VAL A 310 -5.07 -0.90 -9.06
N LEU A 311 -5.61 -0.68 -10.26
CA LEU A 311 -5.50 -1.62 -11.38
C LEU A 311 -4.33 -1.19 -12.26
N ILE A 312 -3.33 -2.06 -12.39
CA ILE A 312 -2.07 -1.77 -13.09
C ILE A 312 -1.95 -2.71 -14.29
N SER A 313 -1.68 -2.18 -15.48
CA SER A 313 -1.45 -3.02 -16.66
C SER A 313 -0.37 -2.47 -17.61
N GLY A 314 0.21 -3.39 -18.38
CA GLY A 314 1.38 -3.17 -19.22
C GLY A 314 2.04 -4.50 -19.60
N SER A 315 2.84 -4.55 -20.66
CA SER A 315 3.55 -5.77 -21.11
C SER A 315 2.68 -7.06 -21.14
N ASN A 316 1.43 -6.94 -21.61
CA ASN A 316 0.38 -7.99 -21.62
C ASN A 316 0.07 -8.64 -20.25
N SER A 317 0.49 -8.02 -19.15
CA SER A 317 0.23 -8.43 -17.77
C SER A 317 -0.75 -7.47 -17.11
N SER A 318 -1.42 -7.90 -16.06
CA SER A 318 -2.42 -7.09 -15.33
C SER A 318 -2.44 -7.48 -13.86
N PHE A 319 -2.53 -6.47 -13.00
CA PHE A 319 -2.39 -6.60 -11.57
C PHE A 319 -3.42 -5.75 -10.83
N ILE A 320 -3.70 -6.14 -9.60
CA ILE A 320 -4.49 -5.38 -8.63
C ILE A 320 -3.59 -5.14 -7.42
N LEU A 321 -3.46 -3.89 -6.99
CA LEU A 321 -3.01 -3.54 -5.64
C LEU A 321 -4.21 -3.11 -4.79
N MET A 322 -4.20 -3.50 -3.51
CA MET A 322 -5.08 -3.00 -2.47
C MET A 322 -4.20 -2.39 -1.38
N ASN A 323 -4.38 -1.10 -1.11
CA ASN A 323 -3.65 -0.36 -0.10
C ASN A 323 -4.62 0.02 1.02
N TYR A 324 -4.27 -0.26 2.27
CA TYR A 324 -5.07 0.03 3.47
C TYR A 324 -4.37 1.07 4.35
N GLY A 325 -5.06 2.18 4.62
CA GLY A 325 -4.59 3.23 5.53
C GLY A 325 -5.14 3.02 6.95
N GLU A 326 -5.65 4.09 7.56
CA GLU A 326 -6.49 3.96 8.75
C GLU A 326 -7.83 3.30 8.37
N ILE A 327 -8.17 2.21 9.05
CA ILE A 327 -9.43 1.47 8.90
C ILE A 327 -10.08 1.39 10.28
N ALA A 328 -11.23 2.02 10.45
CA ALA A 328 -11.99 1.95 11.69
C ALA A 328 -12.65 0.57 11.86
N GLU A 329 -12.79 0.08 13.09
CA GLU A 329 -13.51 -1.17 13.37
C GLU A 329 -15.02 -0.97 13.27
N THR A 330 -15.75 -2.04 12.93
CA THR A 330 -17.21 -1.99 12.74
C THR A 330 -17.91 -3.28 13.18
N GLY A 331 -19.19 -3.19 13.49
CA GLY A 331 -20.07 -4.35 13.69
C GLY A 331 -20.72 -4.85 12.39
N LEU A 332 -20.46 -4.19 11.26
CA LEU A 332 -21.04 -4.54 9.95
C LEU A 332 -20.37 -5.76 9.30
N PRO A 333 -21.07 -6.50 8.42
CA PRO A 333 -20.46 -7.46 7.52
C PRO A 333 -19.46 -6.77 6.59
N VAL A 334 -18.33 -7.42 6.34
CA VAL A 334 -17.19 -6.89 5.59
C VAL A 334 -16.61 -8.00 4.70
N GLN A 335 -16.05 -7.63 3.54
CA GLN A 335 -15.31 -8.54 2.67
C GLN A 335 -14.27 -7.76 1.86
N ALA A 336 -13.02 -8.20 1.82
CA ALA A 336 -12.02 -7.70 0.88
C ALA A 336 -11.35 -8.81 0.07
N GLY A 337 -10.82 -8.46 -1.10
CA GLY A 337 -10.26 -9.37 -2.09
C GLY A 337 -11.01 -9.31 -3.42
N TYR A 338 -11.20 -10.45 -4.09
CA TYR A 338 -11.91 -10.48 -5.36
C TYR A 338 -12.65 -11.81 -5.57
N ASP A 339 -13.67 -11.78 -6.42
CA ASP A 339 -14.38 -12.96 -6.88
C ASP A 339 -14.70 -12.81 -8.38
N THR A 340 -14.88 -13.93 -9.06
CA THR A 340 -15.20 -13.95 -10.50
C THR A 340 -16.52 -14.64 -10.76
N ILE A 341 -17.05 -14.47 -11.97
CA ILE A 341 -18.24 -15.19 -12.45
C ILE A 341 -18.07 -16.70 -12.23
N ASN A 342 -19.01 -17.31 -11.49
CA ASN A 342 -18.99 -18.70 -11.01
C ASN A 342 -17.79 -19.07 -10.10
N SER A 343 -17.14 -18.08 -9.47
CA SER A 343 -15.95 -18.20 -8.62
C SER A 343 -14.80 -19.04 -9.20
N THR A 344 -14.58 -18.93 -10.52
CA THR A 344 -13.48 -19.63 -11.21
C THR A 344 -12.09 -19.30 -10.64
N HIS A 345 -11.95 -18.08 -10.14
CA HIS A 345 -10.84 -17.55 -9.37
C HIS A 345 -11.42 -16.60 -8.30
N TYR A 346 -10.96 -16.70 -7.06
CA TYR A 346 -11.34 -15.80 -5.97
C TYR A 346 -10.19 -15.68 -4.97
N PHE A 347 -10.23 -14.66 -4.11
CA PHE A 347 -9.35 -14.51 -2.96
C PHE A 347 -10.04 -13.71 -1.85
N VAL A 348 -9.89 -14.14 -0.60
CA VAL A 348 -10.30 -13.41 0.60
C VAL A 348 -9.03 -12.87 1.27
N VAL A 349 -8.98 -11.56 1.52
CA VAL A 349 -7.90 -10.99 2.34
C VAL A 349 -8.08 -11.49 3.79
N PRO A 350 -7.09 -12.18 4.40
CA PRO A 350 -7.26 -12.75 5.74
C PRO A 350 -7.58 -11.68 6.80
N GLY A 351 -8.67 -11.89 7.55
CA GLY A 351 -9.17 -10.92 8.53
C GLY A 351 -10.03 -9.79 7.96
N SER A 352 -10.35 -9.81 6.66
CA SER A 352 -11.32 -8.89 6.03
C SER A 352 -12.77 -9.37 6.10
N ASP A 353 -13.01 -10.53 6.70
CA ASP A 353 -14.28 -11.24 6.85
C ASP A 353 -15.00 -10.93 8.19
N SER A 354 -14.41 -10.08 9.04
CA SER A 354 -15.02 -9.66 10.32
C SER A 354 -14.62 -8.23 10.70
N GLY A 355 -15.61 -7.35 10.87
CA GLY A 355 -15.43 -5.92 11.14
C GLY A 355 -14.72 -5.60 12.46
N SER A 356 -14.64 -6.56 13.38
CA SER A 356 -13.86 -6.45 14.63
C SER A 356 -12.34 -6.60 14.42
N PHE A 357 -11.88 -6.97 13.22
CA PHE A 357 -10.45 -7.23 12.97
C PHE A 357 -9.87 -6.45 11.77
N ILE A 358 -10.69 -5.76 10.98
CA ILE A 358 -10.26 -5.01 9.78
C ILE A 358 -9.26 -3.87 10.07
N SER A 359 -9.19 -3.38 11.31
CA SER A 359 -8.15 -2.46 11.79
C SER A 359 -6.72 -3.00 11.59
N ASN A 360 -6.57 -4.33 11.49
CA ASN A 360 -5.29 -4.99 11.22
C ASN A 360 -4.91 -4.99 9.73
N LEU A 361 -5.80 -4.64 8.80
CA LEU A 361 -5.51 -4.65 7.36
C LEU A 361 -4.34 -3.71 7.03
N ARG A 362 -4.24 -2.55 7.72
CA ARG A 362 -3.12 -1.60 7.68
C ARG A 362 -1.73 -2.21 7.97
N ASN A 363 -1.70 -3.38 8.62
CA ASN A 363 -0.48 -4.08 9.06
C ASN A 363 -0.30 -5.41 8.31
N SER A 364 -1.29 -5.86 7.55
CA SER A 364 -1.26 -7.13 6.82
C SER A 364 -0.71 -6.92 5.40
N SER A 365 -0.14 -7.98 4.80
CA SER A 365 0.43 -7.93 3.45
C SER A 365 0.63 -9.35 2.88
N ASN A 366 0.73 -9.45 1.56
CA ASN A 366 1.33 -10.60 0.86
C ASN A 366 2.62 -10.24 0.08
N VAL A 367 3.16 -9.03 0.27
CA VAL A 367 4.33 -8.48 -0.44
C VAL A 367 5.34 -7.80 0.49
N ASP A 368 5.30 -8.14 1.80
CA ASP A 368 6.15 -7.60 2.86
C ASP A 368 6.12 -6.06 3.04
N VAL A 369 5.07 -5.40 2.53
CA VAL A 369 4.78 -3.96 2.73
C VAL A 369 3.51 -3.82 3.56
N PRO A 370 3.57 -3.37 4.83
CA PRO A 370 2.40 -3.29 5.71
C PRO A 370 1.26 -2.47 5.10
N GLY A 371 0.07 -3.05 5.08
CA GLY A 371 -1.13 -2.42 4.51
C GLY A 371 -1.32 -2.66 3.02
N GLN A 372 -0.35 -3.28 2.32
CA GLN A 372 -0.37 -3.43 0.88
C GLN A 372 -0.49 -4.90 0.47
N TRP A 373 -1.42 -5.17 -0.44
CA TRP A 373 -1.66 -6.47 -1.05
C TRP A 373 -1.56 -6.35 -2.57
N ALA A 374 -0.83 -7.25 -3.23
CA ALA A 374 -0.72 -7.26 -4.69
C ALA A 374 -1.10 -8.63 -5.28
N PHE A 375 -1.83 -8.60 -6.39
CA PHE A 375 -2.33 -9.79 -7.08
C PHE A 375 -2.05 -9.68 -8.58
N ARG A 376 -1.60 -10.77 -9.21
CA ARG A 376 -1.49 -10.87 -10.67
C ARG A 376 -2.75 -11.55 -11.22
N VAL A 377 -3.39 -10.94 -12.21
CA VAL A 377 -4.74 -11.30 -12.67
C VAL A 377 -4.87 -11.51 -14.19
N ASP A 378 -3.79 -11.42 -14.97
CA ASP A 378 -3.83 -11.70 -16.42
C ASP A 378 -4.05 -13.18 -16.80
N SER A 379 -3.96 -14.12 -15.84
CA SER A 379 -4.14 -15.55 -16.09
C SER A 379 -5.60 -15.94 -16.33
N GLY A 380 -5.96 -16.16 -17.59
CA GLY A 380 -7.31 -16.63 -17.95
C GLY A 380 -7.57 -18.13 -17.75
N PRO A 381 -8.86 -18.56 -17.78
CA PRO A 381 -9.27 -19.98 -17.73
C PRO A 381 -8.95 -20.71 -19.05
N ARG A 382 -7.67 -20.73 -19.44
CA ARG A 382 -7.16 -21.53 -20.56
C ARG A 382 -6.79 -22.92 -20.05
N ASN A 383 -7.63 -23.90 -20.40
CA ASN A 383 -7.34 -25.34 -20.43
C ASN A 383 -6.18 -25.83 -19.56
N SER A 384 -6.46 -26.11 -18.29
CA SER A 384 -5.89 -27.23 -17.53
C SER A 384 -4.37 -27.50 -17.66
N LEU A 385 -3.56 -26.45 -17.82
CA LEU A 385 -2.10 -26.49 -17.70
C LEU A 385 -1.62 -26.57 -16.24
N LEU A 386 -2.54 -26.85 -15.31
CA LEU A 386 -2.29 -27.48 -14.01
C LEU A 386 -1.72 -28.91 -14.12
N LYS A 387 -0.82 -29.18 -15.09
CA LYS A 387 0.10 -30.31 -15.04
C LYS A 387 1.23 -29.95 -14.06
N ASN A 388 0.90 -30.09 -12.78
CA ASN A 388 1.80 -29.99 -11.62
C ASN A 388 2.41 -28.59 -11.40
N ASN A 389 1.64 -27.68 -10.79
CA ASN A 389 2.16 -26.46 -10.16
C ASN A 389 3.02 -26.80 -8.94
N VAL A 390 4.24 -27.29 -9.16
CA VAL A 390 5.23 -27.53 -8.09
C VAL A 390 5.87 -26.20 -7.72
N VAL A 391 5.20 -25.44 -6.85
CA VAL A 391 5.74 -24.20 -6.26
C VAL A 391 6.90 -24.56 -5.34
N SER A 392 8.14 -24.42 -5.84
CA SER A 392 9.35 -24.75 -5.07
C SER A 392 9.91 -23.53 -4.36
N PHE A 393 9.55 -23.38 -3.08
CA PHE A 393 10.10 -22.39 -2.16
C PHE A 393 11.28 -22.97 -1.36
N ARG A 394 12.21 -22.13 -0.89
CA ARG A 394 13.39 -22.52 -0.10
C ARG A 394 13.27 -21.97 1.32
N VAL A 395 13.07 -22.84 2.31
CA VAL A 395 13.04 -22.43 3.72
C VAL A 395 14.36 -22.81 4.40
N ARG A 396 14.91 -21.89 5.18
CA ARG A 396 16.02 -22.15 6.11
C ARG A 396 15.44 -22.38 7.50
N LEU A 397 15.81 -23.48 8.14
CA LEU A 397 15.17 -23.97 9.36
C LEU A 397 16.21 -24.31 10.43
N SER A 398 15.87 -24.04 11.69
CA SER A 398 16.61 -24.53 12.86
C SER A 398 15.87 -25.73 13.45
N SER A 399 16.54 -26.88 13.56
CA SER A 399 15.95 -28.12 14.07
C SER A 399 16.87 -28.82 15.07
N PHE A 400 16.29 -29.26 16.19
CA PHE A 400 16.95 -30.14 17.16
C PHE A 400 16.90 -31.63 16.77
N SER A 401 16.03 -32.00 15.82
CA SER A 401 15.91 -33.34 15.25
C SER A 401 16.67 -33.42 13.93
N ASP A 402 17.38 -34.52 13.66
CA ASP A 402 18.05 -34.69 12.38
C ASP A 402 17.04 -34.96 11.26
N LEU A 403 16.85 -33.96 10.39
CA LEU A 403 15.88 -34.01 9.30
C LEU A 403 16.28 -34.96 8.17
N THR A 404 17.51 -35.49 8.15
CA THR A 404 17.91 -36.52 7.17
C THR A 404 17.20 -37.86 7.38
N GLN A 405 16.55 -38.05 8.53
CA GLN A 405 15.66 -39.18 8.81
C GLN A 405 14.25 -38.89 8.26
N SER A 406 13.70 -39.83 7.48
CA SER A 406 12.42 -39.66 6.74
C SER A 406 11.26 -39.23 7.64
N GLY A 407 11.02 -39.93 8.74
CA GLY A 407 9.93 -39.62 9.67
C GLY A 407 10.03 -38.23 10.32
N ASN A 408 11.23 -37.65 10.45
CA ASN A 408 11.41 -36.27 10.92
C ASN A 408 11.06 -35.27 9.81
N THR A 409 11.44 -35.57 8.56
CA THR A 409 11.04 -34.79 7.37
C THR A 409 9.52 -34.81 7.16
N GLU A 410 8.87 -35.97 7.23
CA GLU A 410 7.41 -36.09 7.03
C GLU A 410 6.63 -35.28 8.07
N ARG A 411 7.03 -35.36 9.34
CA ARG A 411 6.42 -34.60 10.45
C ARG A 411 6.66 -33.09 10.33
N LEU A 412 7.80 -32.68 9.77
CA LEU A 412 8.08 -31.28 9.42
C LEU A 412 7.19 -30.80 8.27
N LEU A 413 7.07 -31.58 7.17
CA LEU A 413 6.22 -31.25 6.03
C LEU A 413 4.74 -31.12 6.43
N GLN A 414 4.25 -31.99 7.32
CA GLN A 414 2.90 -31.85 7.90
C GLN A 414 2.72 -30.51 8.64
N LYS A 415 3.66 -30.15 9.52
CA LYS A 415 3.61 -28.86 10.24
C LYS A 415 3.69 -27.66 9.28
N MET A 416 4.59 -27.70 8.30
CA MET A 416 4.71 -26.65 7.29
C MET A 416 3.43 -26.50 6.47
N LYS A 417 2.77 -27.61 6.12
CA LYS A 417 1.44 -27.56 5.47
C LYS A 417 0.41 -26.93 6.40
N GLN A 418 0.34 -27.33 7.67
CA GLN A 418 -0.60 -26.77 8.64
C GLN A 418 -0.44 -25.26 8.82
N GLU A 419 0.78 -24.74 8.89
CA GLU A 419 1.02 -23.29 8.94
C GLU A 419 0.66 -22.61 7.60
N LEU A 420 1.12 -23.12 6.46
CA LEU A 420 0.81 -22.53 5.16
C LEU A 420 -0.70 -22.51 4.85
N VAL A 421 -1.47 -23.48 5.34
CA VAL A 421 -2.95 -23.48 5.23
C VAL A 421 -3.58 -22.33 6.03
N LYS A 422 -3.02 -21.91 7.17
CA LYS A 422 -3.48 -20.68 7.87
C LYS A 422 -3.21 -19.42 7.05
N TYR A 423 -2.13 -19.42 6.27
CA TYR A 423 -1.76 -18.33 5.36
C TYR A 423 -2.31 -18.53 3.93
N GLY A 424 -3.46 -19.20 3.80
CA GLY A 424 -4.24 -19.27 2.55
C GLY A 424 -3.89 -20.39 1.57
N LEU A 425 -2.96 -21.30 1.88
CA LEU A 425 -2.67 -22.45 1.01
C LEU A 425 -3.85 -23.45 1.03
N PRO A 426 -4.36 -23.93 -0.12
CA PRO A 426 -5.43 -24.92 -0.15
C PRO A 426 -5.10 -26.22 0.60
N ASN A 427 -6.03 -26.72 1.42
CA ASN A 427 -5.80 -27.91 2.27
C ASN A 427 -5.65 -29.23 1.46
N ASN A 428 -5.97 -29.24 0.16
CA ASN A 428 -5.65 -30.35 -0.75
C ASN A 428 -4.21 -30.31 -1.30
N CYS A 429 -3.42 -29.25 -1.03
CA CYS A 429 -2.04 -29.15 -1.49
C CYS A 429 -1.13 -30.23 -0.87
N GLU A 430 -0.16 -30.71 -1.64
CA GLU A 430 0.80 -31.75 -1.24
C GLU A 430 2.23 -31.17 -1.21
N LEU A 431 2.87 -31.16 -0.04
CA LEU A 431 4.26 -30.70 0.09
C LEU A 431 5.23 -31.88 -0.08
N LYS A 432 6.15 -31.77 -1.04
CA LYS A 432 7.19 -32.77 -1.32
C LYS A 432 8.59 -32.18 -1.15
N LEU A 433 9.42 -32.81 -0.34
CA LEU A 433 10.83 -32.44 -0.18
C LEU A 433 11.60 -32.71 -1.48
N ARG A 434 12.02 -31.65 -2.18
CA ARG A 434 12.82 -31.77 -3.42
C ARG A 434 14.31 -31.96 -3.17
N LYS A 435 14.86 -31.33 -2.12
CA LYS A 435 16.25 -31.48 -1.68
C LYS A 435 16.37 -31.03 -0.23
N LEU A 436 17.01 -31.82 0.61
CA LEU A 436 17.53 -31.42 1.92
C LEU A 436 19.06 -31.32 1.83
N GLN A 437 19.66 -30.41 2.59
CA GLN A 437 21.12 -30.31 2.72
C GLN A 437 21.46 -29.83 4.13
N LYS A 438 22.48 -30.47 4.74
CA LYS A 438 23.07 -30.12 6.03
C LYS A 438 24.27 -29.19 5.76
N ILE A 439 24.40 -28.09 6.50
CA ILE A 439 25.14 -26.88 6.10
C ILE A 439 25.85 -26.18 7.28
N LYS A 440 26.80 -26.88 7.90
CA LYS A 440 27.48 -26.55 9.18
C LYS A 440 27.42 -25.07 9.63
N PRO A 441 27.00 -24.80 10.88
CA PRO A 441 26.76 -23.45 11.42
C PRO A 441 28.03 -22.58 11.43
#